data_AF-A0A132NH64-F1
#
_entry.id   AF-A0A132NH64-F1
#
_cell.length_a   1.000
_cell.length_b   1.000
_cell.length_c   1.000
_cell.angle_alpha   90.00
_cell.angle_beta   90.00
_cell.angle_gamma   90.00
#
_symmetry.space_group_name_H-M   'P 1'
#
loop_
_entity.id
_entity.type
_entity.pdbx_description
1 polymer ?
#
loop_
_entity_poly.entity_id
_entity_poly.type
_entity_poly.pdbx_seq_one_letter_code
_entity_poly.pdbx_strand_id
1 'polypeptide(L)'
;MCLHIPPCPSADAPDREAARTVVCHPEQGWSLLCNGVVVFEDTGELLPDGTTIPPHRPTGHHQRQERVPSTPAPTPVRTLEEVPA
;
A
#
# COMPACT_ATOMS: atom_id res chain seq x y z
N MET A 1 -15.47 -10.31 14.92
CA MET A 1 -15.40 -11.78 14.77
C MET A 1 -16.69 -12.24 14.10
N CYS A 2 -16.62 -12.84 12.92
CA CYS A 2 -17.76 -13.40 12.20
C CYS A 2 -18.00 -14.88 12.61
N LEU A 3 -19.20 -15.42 12.35
CA LEU A 3 -19.62 -16.77 12.77
C LEU A 3 -19.46 -17.83 11.66
N HIS A 4 -18.56 -17.61 10.70
CA HIS A 4 -18.35 -18.52 9.57
C HIS A 4 -17.60 -19.79 10.00
N ILE A 5 -17.92 -20.91 9.35
CA ILE A 5 -17.25 -22.20 9.53
C ILE A 5 -16.80 -22.69 8.13
N PRO A 6 -15.49 -22.84 7.87
CA PRO A 6 -14.37 -22.56 8.77
C PRO A 6 -14.26 -21.07 9.15
N PRO A 7 -13.61 -20.74 10.29
CA PRO A 7 -13.43 -19.37 10.71
C PRO A 7 -12.68 -18.57 9.65
N CYS A 8 -13.14 -17.34 9.38
CA CYS A 8 -12.44 -16.47 8.46
C CYS A 8 -11.13 -15.95 9.06
N PRO A 9 -10.11 -15.71 8.23
CA PRO A 9 -8.86 -15.13 8.68
C PRO A 9 -9.04 -13.70 9.23
N SER A 10 -8.14 -13.30 10.14
CA SER A 10 -8.07 -11.92 10.62
C SER A 10 -7.71 -10.96 9.49
N ALA A 11 -8.06 -9.68 9.62
CA ALA A 11 -7.65 -8.64 8.68
C ALA A 11 -6.12 -8.47 8.61
N ASP A 12 -5.40 -8.83 9.68
CA ASP A 12 -3.93 -8.75 9.72
C ASP A 12 -3.24 -9.98 9.11
N ALA A 13 -3.98 -11.07 8.87
CA ALA A 13 -3.42 -12.31 8.35
C ALA A 13 -2.99 -12.15 6.88
N PRO A 14 -1.95 -12.85 6.41
CA PRO A 14 -1.49 -12.74 5.01
C PRO A 14 -2.54 -13.22 3.99
N ASP A 15 -3.47 -14.07 4.41
CA ASP A 15 -4.57 -14.63 3.62
C ASP A 15 -5.92 -13.95 3.91
N ARG A 16 -5.91 -12.70 4.41
CA ARG A 16 -7.11 -11.91 4.79
C ARG A 16 -8.20 -11.85 3.73
N GLU A 17 -7.83 -11.89 2.45
CA GLU A 17 -8.72 -11.88 1.28
C GLU A 17 -9.58 -13.16 1.16
N ALA A 18 -9.22 -14.24 1.86
CA ALA A 18 -10.02 -15.47 1.91
C ALA A 18 -11.26 -15.36 2.81
N ALA A 19 -11.46 -14.23 3.51
CA ALA A 19 -12.66 -13.97 4.27
C ALA A 19 -13.91 -13.84 3.37
N ARG A 20 -15.09 -14.11 3.92
CA ARG A 20 -16.34 -14.15 3.13
C ARG A 20 -16.82 -12.74 2.79
N THR A 21 -17.17 -12.51 1.53
CA THR A 21 -17.86 -11.30 1.07
C THR A 21 -19.22 -11.16 1.76
N VAL A 22 -19.47 -10.00 2.36
CA VAL A 22 -20.74 -9.63 3.00
C VAL A 22 -21.45 -8.49 2.27
N VAL A 23 -20.70 -7.68 1.51
CA VAL A 23 -21.25 -6.67 0.61
C VAL A 23 -20.46 -6.73 -0.70
N CYS A 24 -21.16 -6.69 -1.83
CA CYS A 24 -20.57 -6.66 -3.16
C CYS A 24 -21.14 -5.45 -3.92
N HIS A 25 -20.27 -4.57 -4.41
CA HIS A 25 -20.61 -3.41 -5.24
C HIS A 25 -19.76 -3.40 -6.52
N PRO A 26 -20.07 -4.28 -7.48
CA PRO A 26 -19.31 -4.37 -8.72
C PRO A 26 -19.37 -3.05 -9.53
N GLU A 27 -20.46 -2.28 -9.43
CA GLU A 27 -20.59 -0.98 -10.10
C GLU A 27 -19.59 0.07 -9.58
N GLN A 28 -19.10 -0.11 -8.35
CA GLN A 28 -18.11 0.77 -7.72
C GLN A 28 -16.72 0.11 -7.65
N GLY A 29 -16.61 -1.16 -8.06
CA GLY A 29 -15.35 -1.90 -8.11
C GLY A 29 -14.81 -2.33 -6.75
N TRP A 30 -15.68 -2.61 -5.77
CA TRP A 30 -15.26 -3.09 -4.45
C TRP A 30 -16.21 -4.11 -3.81
N SER A 31 -15.67 -4.88 -2.87
CA SER A 31 -16.42 -5.78 -2.00
C SER A 31 -15.95 -5.66 -0.55
N LEU A 32 -16.87 -5.69 0.42
CA LEU A 32 -16.56 -5.74 1.83
C LEU A 32 -16.56 -7.19 2.31
N LEU A 33 -15.49 -7.60 2.98
CA LEU A 33 -15.35 -8.90 3.62
C LEU A 33 -15.78 -8.84 5.09
N CYS A 34 -16.18 -9.99 5.64
CA CYS A 34 -16.69 -10.09 7.00
C CYS A 34 -15.66 -9.80 8.10
N ASN A 35 -14.37 -9.77 7.78
CA ASN A 35 -13.29 -9.35 8.67
C ASN A 35 -13.04 -7.83 8.62
N GLY A 36 -13.84 -7.09 7.84
CA GLY A 36 -13.75 -5.64 7.69
C GLY A 36 -12.82 -5.16 6.58
N VAL A 37 -12.16 -6.08 5.87
CA VAL A 37 -11.31 -5.73 4.72
C VAL A 37 -12.20 -5.36 3.53
N VAL A 38 -11.88 -4.26 2.85
CA VAL A 38 -12.46 -3.92 1.55
C VAL A 38 -11.48 -4.35 0.48
N VAL A 39 -11.91 -5.22 -0.43
CA VAL A 39 -11.13 -5.65 -1.60
C VAL A 39 -11.60 -4.89 -2.83
N PHE A 40 -10.65 -4.43 -3.64
CA PHE A 40 -10.90 -3.73 -4.89
C PHE A 40 -10.68 -4.68 -6.08
N GLU A 41 -11.32 -4.39 -7.21
CA GLU A 41 -11.20 -5.19 -8.45
C GLU A 41 -9.77 -5.25 -9.01
N ASP A 42 -8.90 -4.31 -8.64
CA ASP A 42 -7.49 -4.28 -9.02
C ASP A 42 -6.57 -5.05 -8.05
N THR A 43 -7.14 -5.82 -7.12
CA THR A 43 -6.41 -6.53 -6.06
C THR A 43 -5.80 -5.59 -5.01
N GLY A 44 -6.19 -4.31 -4.99
CA GLY A 44 -5.92 -3.45 -3.84
C GLY A 44 -6.78 -3.84 -2.64
N GLU A 45 -6.35 -3.46 -1.45
CA GLU A 45 -7.12 -3.67 -0.22
C GLU A 45 -7.10 -2.45 0.70
N LEU A 46 -8.20 -2.23 1.41
CA LEU A 46 -8.28 -1.28 2.52
C LEU A 46 -8.60 -2.06 3.80
N LEU A 47 -7.66 -2.01 4.74
CA LEU A 47 -7.79 -2.67 6.04
C LEU A 47 -8.72 -1.88 6.99
N PRO A 48 -9.26 -2.54 8.04
CA PRO A 48 -10.15 -1.89 9.01
C PRO A 48 -9.52 -0.74 9.79
N ASP A 49 -8.19 -0.71 9.89
CA ASP A 49 -7.41 0.36 10.54
C ASP A 49 -7.20 1.58 9.62
N GLY A 50 -7.63 1.50 8.37
CA GLY A 50 -7.44 2.52 7.34
C GLY A 50 -6.13 2.36 6.54
N THR A 51 -5.34 1.32 6.80
CA THR A 51 -4.12 1.03 6.05
C THR A 51 -4.48 0.53 4.64
N THR A 52 -3.82 1.09 3.62
CA THR A 52 -4.00 0.69 2.22
C THR A 52 -2.92 -0.29 1.77
N ILE A 53 -3.33 -1.38 1.13
CA ILE A 53 -2.43 -2.32 0.45
C ILE A 53 -2.51 -2.05 -1.04
N PRO A 54 -1.37 -1.83 -1.72
CA PRO A 54 -1.37 -1.57 -3.15
C PRO A 54 -1.76 -2.82 -3.95
N PRO A 55 -2.34 -2.64 -5.15
CA PRO A 55 -2.59 -3.70 -6.13
C PRO A 55 -1.40 -4.64 -6.33
N HIS A 56 -1.65 -5.95 -6.39
CA HIS A 56 -0.61 -6.96 -6.65
C HIS A 56 -0.12 -7.01 -8.11
N ARG A 57 -0.80 -6.33 -9.04
CA ARG A 57 -0.25 -6.12 -10.39
C ARG A 57 0.79 -4.99 -10.36
N PRO A 58 1.90 -5.07 -11.11
CA PRO A 58 2.73 -3.90 -11.36
C PRO A 58 1.87 -2.88 -12.10
N THR A 59 1.36 -1.88 -11.39
CA THR A 59 0.75 -0.70 -12.01
C THR A 59 1.88 0.03 -12.71
N GLY A 60 2.06 -0.21 -14.02
CA GLY A 60 3.01 0.53 -14.85
C GLY A 60 2.76 2.04 -14.89
N HIS A 61 1.68 2.52 -14.28
CA HIS A 61 1.34 3.93 -14.20
C HIS A 61 0.77 4.25 -12.80
N HIS A 62 1.39 5.24 -12.16
CA HIS A 62 0.94 6.03 -11.00
C HIS A 62 1.79 5.98 -9.73
N GLN A 63 3.07 5.58 -9.80
CA GLN A 63 4.04 6.13 -8.86
C GLN A 63 4.51 7.51 -9.31
N ARG A 64 3.58 8.48 -9.40
CA ARG A 64 3.96 9.86 -9.07
C ARG A 64 4.00 9.93 -7.55
N GLN A 65 4.96 9.19 -6.96
CA GLN A 65 5.51 9.59 -5.68
C GLN A 65 5.83 11.07 -5.85
N GLU A 66 5.16 11.92 -5.09
CA GLU A 66 5.65 13.25 -4.82
C GLU A 66 7.05 13.06 -4.25
N ARG A 67 8.04 13.15 -5.14
CA ARG A 67 9.45 13.22 -4.83
C ARG A 67 9.56 14.36 -3.83
N VAL A 68 9.62 14.05 -2.54
CA VAL A 68 10.13 14.97 -1.54
C VAL A 68 11.43 15.50 -2.13
N PRO A 69 11.58 16.80 -2.41
CA PRO A 69 12.83 17.31 -2.93
C PRO A 69 13.87 17.08 -1.84
N SER A 70 14.71 16.06 -2.03
CA SER A 70 15.87 15.85 -1.19
C SER A 70 16.71 17.11 -1.33
N THR A 71 16.73 17.93 -0.29
CA THR A 71 17.57 19.13 -0.25
C THR A 71 19.01 18.69 -0.52
N PRO A 72 19.70 19.19 -1.56
CA PRO A 72 21.08 18.81 -1.77
C PRO A 72 21.93 19.32 -0.61
N ALA A 73 22.80 18.45 -0.08
CA ALA A 73 23.78 18.83 0.93
C ALA A 73 24.68 19.96 0.39
N PRO A 74 25.11 20.92 1.23
CA PRO A 74 25.95 22.02 0.77
C PRO A 74 27.28 21.49 0.25
N THR A 75 27.68 21.95 -0.94
CA THR A 75 28.94 21.57 -1.57
C THR A 75 30.11 22.17 -0.76
N PRO A 76 31.07 21.36 -0.28
CA PRO A 76 32.24 21.93 0.39
C PRO A 76 33.08 22.68 -0.65
N VAL A 77 33.38 23.95 -0.36
CA VAL A 77 34.26 24.79 -1.19
C VAL A 77 35.67 24.18 -1.15
N ARG A 78 36.29 24.00 -2.32
CA ARG A 78 37.68 23.53 -2.42
C ARG A 78 38.61 24.55 -1.77
N THR A 79 39.28 24.17 -0.69
CA THR A 79 40.51 24.85 -0.26
C THR A 79 41.58 24.60 -1.32
N LEU A 80 42.13 25.66 -1.90
CA LEU A 80 43.37 25.57 -2.67
C LEU A 80 44.48 25.12 -1.70
N GLU A 81 45.11 23.99 -1.97
CA GLU A 81 46.47 23.75 -1.47
C GLU A 81 47.48 24.06 -2.58
N GLU A 82 48.46 24.86 -2.19
CA GLU A 82 49.53 25.40 -3.00
C GLU A 82 50.45 24.31 -3.54
N VAL A 83 50.93 24.54 -4.76
CA VAL A 83 52.02 23.79 -5.38
C VAL A 83 53.33 24.48 -4.98
N PRO A 84 54.24 23.86 -4.21
CA PRO A 84 55.59 24.38 -4.06
C PRO A 84 56.48 23.95 -5.23
N ALA A 85 57.54 24.75 -5.42
CA ALA A 85 58.35 24.98 -6.60
C ALA A 85 59.20 23.79 -7.12
#